data_AF-A0A7V1VZI6-F1
#
_entry.id   AF-A0A7V1VZI6-F1
#
_cell.length_a   1.000
_cell.length_b   1.000
_cell.length_c   1.000
_cell.angle_alpha   90.00
_cell.angle_beta   90.00
_cell.angle_gamma   90.00
#
_symmetry.space_group_name_H-M   'P 1'
#
loop_
_entity.id
_entity.type
_entity.pdbx_description
1 polymer ?
#
loop_
_entity_poly.entity_id
_entity_poly.type
_entity_poly.pdbx_seq_one_letter_code
_entity_poly.pdbx_strand_id
1 'polypeptide(L)' 'MARDHLNHLLHRARTYAGFRAALLRDPEGSLAEYALTPAERAALRAHDAARLIALGAEAELAQWWSSVAASERAPA' A
#
# COMPACT_ATOMS: atom_id res chain seq x y z
N MET A 1 9.12 -1.30 16.40
CA MET A 1 9.64 -1.13 15.03
C MET A 1 8.63 -1.69 14.01
N ALA A 2 7.44 -1.10 13.92
CA ALA A 2 6.40 -1.47 12.92
C ALA A 2 6.18 -0.35 11.88
N ARG A 3 6.48 0.91 12.25
CA ARG A 3 6.38 2.10 11.39
C ARG A 3 7.22 2.03 10.12
N ASP A 4 8.35 1.32 10.14
CA ASP A 4 9.32 1.39 9.04
C ASP A 4 8.93 0.53 7.82
N HIS A 5 8.25 -0.60 8.03
CA HIS A 5 7.96 -1.54 6.95
C HIS A 5 6.84 -1.04 6.03
N LEU A 6 5.80 -0.43 6.60
CA LEU A 6 4.66 0.09 5.85
C LEU A 6 5.08 1.29 4.98
N ASN A 7 5.85 2.22 5.55
CA ASN A 7 6.38 3.37 4.80
C ASN A 7 7.38 2.94 3.73
N HIS A 8 8.28 2.00 4.04
CA HIS A 8 9.21 1.45 3.05
C HIS A 8 8.47 0.80 1.87
N LEU A 9 7.40 0.04 2.15
CA LEU A 9 6.60 -0.59 1.10
C LEU A 9 5.89 0.43 0.21
N LEU A 10 5.25 1.43 0.81
CA LEU A 10 4.56 2.49 0.07
C LEU A 10 5.55 3.33 -0.76
N HIS A 11 6.73 3.63 -0.21
CA HIS A 11 7.82 4.24 -0.97
C HIS A 11 8.27 3.38 -2.14
N ARG A 12 8.44 2.07 -1.93
CA ARG A 12 8.82 1.14 -3.01
C ARG A 12 7.76 1.12 -4.11
N ALA A 13 6.47 1.10 -3.76
CA ALA A 13 5.38 1.18 -4.73
C ALA A 13 5.36 2.51 -5.49
N ARG A 14 5.71 3.61 -4.83
CA ARG A 14 5.82 4.93 -5.47
C ARG A 14 6.96 4.99 -6.47
N THR A 15 8.13 4.48 -6.09
CA THR A 15 9.34 4.54 -6.90
C THR A 15 9.38 3.47 -8.01
N TYR A 16 8.91 2.26 -7.73
CA TYR A 16 9.01 1.12 -8.65
C TYR A 16 7.65 0.74 -9.23
N ALA A 17 7.40 1.18 -10.47
CA ALA A 17 6.16 0.88 -11.19
C ALA A 17 5.87 -0.61 -11.35
N GLY A 18 6.90 -1.45 -11.57
CA GLY A 18 6.74 -2.90 -11.66
C GLY A 18 6.27 -3.53 -10.35
N PHE A 19 6.79 -3.07 -9.22
CA PHE A 19 6.33 -3.51 -7.90
C PHE A 19 4.90 -3.03 -7.62
N ARG A 20 4.57 -1.79 -7.98
CA ARG A 20 3.19 -1.27 -7.87
C ARG A 20 2.20 -2.11 -8.68
N ALA A 21 2.52 -2.40 -9.94
CA ALA A 21 1.67 -3.22 -10.80
C ALA A 21 1.51 -4.65 -10.23
N ALA A 22 2.59 -5.25 -9.73
CA ALA A 22 2.53 -6.55 -9.06
C ALA A 22 1.65 -6.49 -7.79
N LEU A 23 1.80 -5.46 -6.98
CA LEU A 23 1.04 -5.25 -5.74
C LEU A 23 -0.45 -5.01 -6.00
N LEU A 24 -0.81 -4.32 -7.08
CA LEU A 24 -2.20 -4.11 -7.50
C LEU A 24 -2.82 -5.41 -8.05
N ARG A 25 -2.06 -6.19 -8.82
CA ARG A 25 -2.54 -7.42 -9.46
C ARG A 25 -2.63 -8.59 -8.47
N ASP A 26 -1.61 -8.76 -7.64
CA ASP A 26 -1.53 -9.82 -6.63
C ASP A 26 -0.97 -9.24 -5.31
N PRO A 27 -1.88 -8.71 -4.47
CA PRO A 27 -1.51 -8.20 -3.15
C PRO A 27 -1.11 -9.30 -2.16
N GLU A 28 -1.50 -10.56 -2.34
CA GLU A 28 -1.09 -11.62 -1.41
C GLU A 28 0.36 -12.02 -1.68
N GLY A 29 0.69 -12.33 -2.95
CA GLY A 29 2.05 -12.69 -3.35
C GLY A 29 3.05 -11.58 -3.11
N SER A 30 2.69 -10.34 -3.45
CA SER A 30 3.58 -9.18 -3.27
C SER A 30 3.81 -8.79 -1.81
N LEU A 31 2.90 -9.15 -0.90
CA LEU A 31 3.00 -8.84 0.53
C LEU A 31 3.56 -10.00 1.36
N ALA A 32 3.65 -11.22 0.80
CA ALA A 32 4.09 -12.42 1.52
C ALA A 32 5.52 -12.30 2.07
N GLU A 33 6.40 -11.60 1.35
CA GLU A 33 7.79 -11.37 1.76
C GLU A 33 7.94 -10.28 2.85
N TYR A 34 6.86 -9.57 3.19
CA TYR A 34 6.87 -8.51 4.18
C TYR A 34 6.27 -8.97 5.51
N ALA A 35 6.93 -8.62 6.61
CA ALA A 35 6.46 -8.86 7.97
C ALA A 35 5.32 -7.90 8.37
N LEU A 36 4.24 -7.87 7.58
CA LEU A 36 3.05 -7.08 7.83
C LEU A 36 2.07 -7.82 8.75
N THR A 37 1.51 -7.07 9.69
CA THR A 37 0.37 -7.50 10.49
C THR A 37 -0.87 -7.71 9.61
N PRO A 38 -1.86 -8.51 10.08
CA PRO A 38 -3.12 -8.67 9.37
C PRO A 38 -3.85 -7.34 9.11
N ALA A 39 -3.76 -6.38 10.05
CA ALA A 39 -4.38 -5.07 9.93
C ALA A 39 -3.77 -4.22 8.81
N GLU A 40 -2.43 -4.22 8.68
CA GLU A 40 -1.73 -3.50 7.62
C GLU A 40 -2.04 -4.09 6.23
N ARG A 41 -2.06 -5.42 6.10
CA ARG A 41 -2.44 -6.07 4.83
C ARG A 41 -3.87 -5.71 4.43
N ALA A 42 -4.80 -5.75 5.38
CA ALA A 42 -6.18 -5.37 5.13
C ALA A 42 -6.30 -3.90 4.68
N ALA A 43 -5.58 -2.98 5.33
CA ALA A 43 -5.58 -1.57 4.97
C ALA A 43 -4.97 -1.31 3.58
N LEU A 44 -3.87 -2.01 3.23
CA LEU A 44 -3.25 -1.93 1.90
C LEU A 44 -4.19 -2.40 0.78
N ARG A 45 -4.90 -3.51 1.00
CA ARG A 45 -5.89 -4.07 0.05
C ARG A 45 -7.13 -3.21 -0.10
N ALA A 46 -7.60 -2.64 1.00
CA ALA A 46 -8.73 -1.73 0.99
C ALA A 46 -8.38 -0.37 0.37
N HIS A 47 -7.09 -0.07 0.18
CA HIS A 47 -6.58 1.25 -0.20
C HIS A 47 -7.08 2.36 0.73
N ASP A 48 -7.24 2.02 2.01
CA ASP A 48 -7.80 2.89 3.04
C ASP A 48 -6.70 3.77 3.64
N ALA A 49 -6.56 5.00 3.13
CA ALA A 49 -5.56 5.94 3.58
C ALA A 49 -5.67 6.24 5.08
N ALA A 50 -6.90 6.41 5.60
CA ALA A 50 -7.12 6.75 7.00
C ALA A 50 -6.65 5.61 7.91
N ARG A 51 -6.92 4.36 7.53
CA ARG A 51 -6.47 3.19 8.28
C ARG A 51 -4.97 2.97 8.17
N LEU A 52 -4.36 3.22 7.02
CA LEU A 52 -2.90 3.18 6.86
C LEU A 52 -2.21 4.22 7.77
N ILE A 53 -2.74 5.44 7.84
CA ILE A 53 -2.22 6.50 8.73
C ILE A 53 -2.37 6.10 10.19
N ALA A 54 -3.53 5.55 10.59
CA ALA A 54 -3.75 5.08 11.96
C ALA A 54 -2.80 3.94 12.36
N LEU A 55 -2.36 3.13 11.40
CA LEU A 55 -1.35 2.08 11.58
C LEU A 55 0.10 2.60 11.54
N GLY A 56 0.29 3.90 11.28
CA GLY A 56 1.59 4.58 11.35
C GLY A 56 2.23 4.88 9.99
N ALA A 57 1.50 4.74 8.88
CA ALA A 57 1.98 5.22 7.59
C ALA A 57 2.07 6.76 7.55
N GLU A 58 3.02 7.27 6.77
CA GLU A 58 3.09 8.69 6.42
C GLU A 58 1.86 9.08 5.60
N ALA A 59 1.24 10.20 5.98
CA ALA A 59 -0.02 10.65 5.39
C ALA A 59 0.09 10.87 3.87
N GLU A 60 1.22 11.42 3.39
CA GLU A 60 1.44 11.64 1.96
C GLU A 60 1.44 10.32 1.18
N LEU A 61 2.15 9.30 1.69
CA LEU A 61 2.24 7.99 1.05
C LEU A 61 0.91 7.24 1.08
N ALA A 62 0.20 7.30 2.21
CA ALA A 62 -1.11 6.67 2.35
C ALA A 62 -2.14 7.29 1.41
N GLN A 63 -2.16 8.63 1.31
CA GLN A 63 -3.06 9.35 0.41
C GLN A 63 -2.72 9.08 -1.06
N TRP A 64 -1.44 9.07 -1.40
CA TRP A 64 -0.97 8.69 -2.73
C TRP A 64 -1.43 7.28 -3.12
N TRP A 65 -1.26 6.29 -2.23
CA TRP A 65 -1.67 4.91 -2.50
C TRP A 65 -3.17 4.76 -2.74
N SER A 66 -3.98 5.48 -1.97
CA SER A 66 -5.44 5.50 -2.16
C SER A 66 -5.83 6.10 -3.51
N SER A 67 -5.13 7.16 -3.94
CA SER A 67 -5.34 7.80 -5.24
C SER A 67 -4.96 6.92 -6.43
N VAL A 68 -3.85 6.16 -6.32
CA VAL A 68 -3.44 5.18 -7.34
C VAL A 68 -4.55 4.18 -7.60
N ALA A 69 -5.14 3.62 -6.54
CA ALA A 69 -6.20 2.63 -6.67
C ALA A 69 -7.50 3.20 -7.25
N ALA A 70 -7.82 4.45 -6.93
CA ALA A 70 -8.96 5.15 -7.52
C ALA A 70 -8.77 5.36 -9.04
N SER A 71 -7.55 5.68 -9.46
CA SER A 71 -7.20 5.89 -10.88
C SER A 71 -7.31 4.60 -11.71
N GLU A 72 -6.99 3.45 -11.14
CA GLU A 72 -7.09 2.14 -11.81
C GLU A 72 -8.54 1.62 -11.93
N ARG A 73 -9.47 2.14 -11.11
CA ARG A 73 -10.89 1.76 -11.12
C ARG A 73 -11.77 2.64 -12.00
N ALA A 74 -11.25 3.76 -12.50
CA ALA A 74 -11.98 4.61 -13.43
C ALA A 74 -12.01 3.93 -14.81
N PRO A 75 -13.19 3.52 -15.34
CA PRO A 75 -13.29 3.11 -16.73
C PRO A 75 -12.99 4.34 -17.62
N ALA A 76 -12.16 4.12 -18.64
CA ALA A 76 -11.97 5.09 -19.72
C ALA A 76 -13.28 5.35 -20.48
#